data_AF-A0A5E4VX37-F1
#
_entry.id   AF-A0A5E4VX37-F1
#
_cell.length_a   1.000
_cell.length_b   1.000
_cell.length_c   1.000
_cell.angle_alpha   90.00
_cell.angle_beta   90.00
_cell.angle_gamma   90.00
#
_symmetry.space_group_name_H-M   'P 1'
#
loop_
_entity.id
_entity.type
_entity.pdbx_description
1 polymer ?
#
loop_
_entity_poly.entity_id
_entity_poly.type
_entity_poly.pdbx_seq_one_letter_code
_entity_poly.pdbx_strand_id
1 'polypeptide(L)'
;MNVSWLGPIKQISFTTDDLDPLVRFWETQVGVGPWSVFRGLTLNMTYEGRPISLPFHVALSMHGETLIELIQVTGNGPSPFHDSLNRPIIGLQRLASLSHDIERDAASAVAKGMELFAEGRDVTGQRFYYFRSPAAPGIVLELLEATPFFNAFVDGLAARAHSYSAIACSTVTGEAVEAHAYAVAGSAPTGSMQAAHLHNYGTPDAFRIETIAEPSPGPGEIRVRVAGAAVNPVEIKARKGMLKDWVPLAFPAQLGGDVAGIVDAVGPGVTTFKPGDRVMGMVNPFHNGAYAEKAIFYATNFVHVPDELDLVDAAALPTGVLTGTQLIESGIRPTRGDKGLVIGASGSTGRAAIIAALDAGAMVYAGVRASSRDTVKDLPVAGVIDIADHEALAAAGPFDFLADTVGGEVAEGLFAYVKPAGVVASIANPSPKPPSESTQRFVSLIVRFDGPRLQRFAREMPYKIPMPVAHKLPLTEVAQAHRLMEQGGVGGKIVLVP
;
A
#
# COMPACT_ATOMS: atom_id res chain seq x y z
N MET A 1 13.66 -2.61 -45.95
CA MET A 1 12.26 -2.28 -45.65
C MET A 1 12.26 -1.27 -44.52
N ASN A 2 11.41 -0.24 -44.54
CA ASN A 2 11.26 0.67 -43.40
C ASN A 2 10.52 -0.09 -42.29
N VAL A 3 11.25 -0.58 -41.30
CA VAL A 3 10.64 -1.14 -40.08
C VAL A 3 10.02 0.03 -39.32
N SER A 4 8.78 -0.14 -38.83
CA SER A 4 8.14 0.87 -37.97
C SER A 4 9.03 1.15 -36.77
N TRP A 5 9.31 2.43 -36.47
CA TRP A 5 10.09 2.82 -35.28
C TRP A 5 9.40 2.38 -33.99
N LEU A 6 8.07 2.30 -34.01
CA LEU A 6 7.25 1.86 -32.88
C LEU A 6 7.20 0.33 -32.78
N GLY A 7 7.49 -0.43 -33.83
CA GLY A 7 7.26 -1.88 -33.82
C GLY A 7 5.77 -2.26 -33.70
N PRO A 8 5.43 -3.49 -33.25
CA PRO A 8 4.06 -3.94 -33.02
C PRO A 8 3.49 -3.43 -31.70
N ILE A 9 2.24 -2.96 -31.68
CA ILE A 9 1.55 -2.62 -30.43
C ILE A 9 1.39 -3.89 -29.58
N LYS A 10 1.92 -3.84 -28.36
CA LYS A 10 1.87 -4.94 -27.38
C LYS A 10 1.13 -4.57 -26.09
N GLN A 11 0.92 -3.28 -25.84
CA GLN A 11 0.09 -2.79 -24.75
C GLN A 11 -0.86 -1.68 -25.23
N ILE A 12 -2.07 -1.67 -24.68
CA ILE A 12 -3.10 -0.65 -24.90
C ILE A 12 -3.57 -0.15 -23.54
N SER A 13 -3.46 1.15 -23.30
CA SER A 13 -3.78 1.75 -22.00
C SER A 13 -5.02 2.63 -22.06
N PHE A 14 -5.94 2.39 -21.14
CA PHE A 14 -7.12 3.21 -20.87
C PHE A 14 -6.94 3.96 -19.56
N THR A 15 -7.47 5.16 -19.48
CA THR A 15 -7.52 5.97 -18.26
C THR A 15 -8.95 6.14 -17.76
N THR A 16 -9.12 6.22 -16.45
CA THR A 16 -10.43 6.24 -15.80
C THR A 16 -10.42 7.06 -14.52
N ASP A 17 -11.59 7.57 -14.16
CA ASP A 17 -11.88 8.29 -12.92
C ASP A 17 -12.00 7.32 -11.72
N ASP A 18 -12.58 6.14 -11.96
CA ASP A 18 -12.62 5.01 -11.02
C ASP A 18 -12.22 3.69 -11.70
N LEU A 19 -11.19 3.03 -11.16
CA LEU A 19 -10.69 1.76 -11.66
C LEU A 19 -11.67 0.60 -11.42
N ASP A 20 -12.47 0.67 -10.37
CA ASP A 20 -13.34 -0.42 -9.93
C ASP A 20 -14.51 -0.68 -10.91
N PRO A 21 -15.29 0.34 -11.33
CA PRO A 21 -16.29 0.21 -12.38
C PRO A 21 -15.69 -0.20 -13.73
N LEU A 22 -14.50 0.30 -14.09
CA LEU A 22 -13.90 -0.03 -15.38
C LEU A 22 -13.41 -1.49 -15.42
N VAL A 23 -12.74 -1.99 -14.37
CA VAL A 23 -12.40 -3.42 -14.24
C VAL A 23 -13.67 -4.28 -14.35
N ARG A 24 -14.73 -3.95 -13.60
CA ARG A 24 -16.01 -4.66 -13.70
C ARG A 24 -16.63 -4.57 -15.10
N PHE A 25 -16.50 -3.45 -15.81
CA PHE A 25 -16.96 -3.34 -17.20
C PHE A 25 -16.21 -4.33 -18.11
N TRP A 26 -14.89 -4.39 -18.02
CA TRP A 26 -14.09 -5.32 -18.82
C TRP A 26 -14.38 -6.79 -18.49
N GLU A 27 -14.49 -7.15 -17.21
CA GLU A 27 -14.84 -8.52 -16.79
C GLU A 27 -16.23 -8.93 -17.25
N THR A 28 -17.23 -8.06 -17.09
CA THR A 28 -18.65 -8.44 -17.20
C THR A 28 -19.30 -8.13 -18.55
N GLN A 29 -18.83 -7.10 -19.27
CA GLN A 29 -19.37 -6.70 -20.58
C GLN A 29 -18.46 -7.15 -21.73
N VAL A 30 -17.14 -7.06 -21.54
CA VAL A 30 -16.15 -7.39 -22.59
C VAL A 30 -15.65 -8.84 -22.47
N GLY A 31 -15.72 -9.43 -21.27
CA GLY A 31 -15.24 -10.79 -21.01
C GLY A 31 -13.72 -10.90 -20.88
N VAL A 32 -13.03 -9.81 -20.54
CA VAL A 32 -11.56 -9.77 -20.37
C VAL A 32 -11.21 -9.78 -18.90
N GLY A 33 -10.34 -10.71 -18.51
CA GLY A 33 -9.84 -10.92 -17.15
C GLY A 33 -8.94 -12.16 -17.08
N PRO A 34 -8.48 -12.57 -15.88
CA PRO A 34 -8.71 -11.92 -14.60
C PRO A 34 -7.72 -10.78 -14.37
N TRP A 35 -8.17 -9.69 -13.75
CA TRP A 35 -7.33 -8.50 -13.58
C TRP A 35 -6.36 -8.63 -12.40
N SER A 36 -5.10 -8.26 -12.64
CA SER A 36 -4.13 -8.01 -11.57
C SER A 36 -4.18 -6.53 -11.22
N VAL A 37 -4.67 -6.21 -10.01
CA VAL A 37 -4.91 -4.82 -9.59
C VAL A 37 -3.90 -4.39 -8.55
N PHE A 38 -3.22 -3.27 -8.82
CA PHE A 38 -2.21 -2.64 -7.99
C PHE A 38 -2.68 -1.26 -7.55
N ARG A 39 -2.50 -0.92 -6.27
CA ARG A 39 -3.10 0.28 -5.68
C ARG A 39 -2.13 1.07 -4.81
N GLY A 40 -2.31 2.40 -4.82
CA GLY A 40 -1.45 3.31 -4.06
C GLY A 40 -0.03 3.38 -4.62
N LEU A 41 0.10 3.19 -5.94
CA LEU A 41 1.37 3.36 -6.63
C LEU A 41 1.65 4.84 -6.85
N THR A 42 2.92 5.18 -7.06
CA THR A 42 3.37 6.53 -7.43
C THR A 42 4.23 6.43 -8.67
N LEU A 43 3.85 7.15 -9.72
CA LEU A 43 4.59 7.21 -10.98
C LEU A 43 5.45 8.47 -11.00
N ASN A 44 6.77 8.29 -11.04
CA ASN A 44 7.73 9.40 -11.13
C ASN A 44 8.20 9.53 -12.58
N MET A 45 8.02 10.72 -13.16
CA MET A 45 8.37 10.99 -14.55
C MET A 45 8.77 12.46 -14.76
N THR A 46 9.49 12.73 -15.83
CA THR A 46 9.57 14.05 -16.44
C THR A 46 8.35 14.22 -17.35
N TYR A 47 7.62 15.32 -17.23
CA TYR A 47 6.53 15.74 -18.13
C TYR A 47 6.74 17.21 -18.53
N GLU A 48 6.72 17.51 -19.82
CA GLU A 48 7.02 18.85 -20.37
C GLU A 48 8.35 19.43 -19.83
N GLY A 49 9.37 18.57 -19.68
CA GLY A 49 10.68 18.94 -19.12
C GLY A 49 10.71 19.19 -17.61
N ARG A 50 9.65 18.86 -16.86
CA ARG A 50 9.56 19.04 -15.40
C ARG A 50 9.36 17.70 -14.68
N PRO A 51 10.07 17.44 -13.55
CA PRO A 51 9.79 16.26 -12.75
C PRO A 51 8.41 16.38 -12.10
N ILE A 52 7.60 15.33 -12.21
CA ILE A 52 6.30 15.16 -11.55
C ILE A 52 6.25 13.81 -10.84
N SER A 53 5.37 13.73 -9.84
CA SER A 53 5.09 12.52 -9.08
C SER A 53 3.58 12.34 -9.00
N LEU A 54 3.05 11.29 -9.62
CA LEU A 54 1.62 11.11 -9.85
C LEU A 54 1.13 9.82 -9.16
N PRO A 55 0.34 9.91 -8.07
CA PRO A 55 -0.23 8.74 -7.44
C PRO A 55 -1.33 8.13 -8.33
N PHE A 56 -1.34 6.81 -8.45
CA PHE A 56 -2.27 6.09 -9.33
C PHE A 56 -2.63 4.68 -8.82
N HIS A 57 -3.65 4.12 -9.44
CA HIS A 57 -3.99 2.70 -9.43
C HIS A 57 -3.87 2.16 -10.85
N VAL A 58 -3.53 0.88 -10.99
CA VAL A 58 -3.49 0.21 -12.29
C VAL A 58 -4.07 -1.20 -12.19
N ALA A 59 -4.84 -1.60 -13.20
CA ALA A 59 -5.26 -2.98 -13.42
C ALA A 59 -4.68 -3.47 -14.75
N LEU A 60 -4.11 -4.67 -14.74
CA LEU A 60 -3.45 -5.29 -15.88
C LEU A 60 -4.09 -6.66 -16.18
N SER A 61 -4.41 -6.92 -17.44
CA SER A 61 -4.91 -8.21 -17.95
C SER A 61 -4.48 -8.40 -19.41
N MET A 62 -4.28 -9.64 -19.84
CA MET A 62 -4.03 -9.95 -21.25
C MET A 62 -5.34 -10.15 -22.02
N HIS A 63 -5.34 -9.79 -23.30
CA HIS A 63 -6.34 -10.20 -24.27
C HIS A 63 -5.62 -10.62 -25.57
N GLY A 64 -5.55 -11.93 -25.81
CA GLY A 64 -4.66 -12.48 -26.83
C GLY A 64 -3.19 -12.15 -26.52
N GLU A 65 -2.47 -11.58 -27.50
CA GLU A 65 -1.09 -11.13 -27.34
C GLU A 65 -0.95 -9.69 -26.79
N THR A 66 -2.05 -9.01 -26.49
CA THR A 66 -2.04 -7.59 -26.08
C THR A 66 -2.30 -7.45 -24.59
N LEU A 67 -1.42 -6.73 -23.90
CA LEU A 67 -1.63 -6.28 -22.53
C LEU A 67 -2.63 -5.12 -22.53
N ILE A 68 -3.75 -5.29 -21.83
CA ILE A 68 -4.68 -4.19 -21.55
C ILE A 68 -4.33 -3.61 -20.18
N GLU A 69 -4.08 -2.32 -20.17
CA GLU A 69 -3.79 -1.53 -18.97
C GLU A 69 -4.96 -0.58 -18.69
N LEU A 70 -5.45 -0.56 -17.45
CA LEU A 70 -6.45 0.40 -16.97
C LEU A 70 -5.83 1.22 -15.86
N ILE A 71 -5.72 2.54 -16.02
CA ILE A 71 -5.10 3.44 -15.04
C ILE A 71 -6.13 4.42 -14.48
N GLN A 72 -6.16 4.51 -13.16
CA GLN A 72 -6.83 5.59 -12.44
C GLN A 72 -5.77 6.47 -11.79
N VAL A 73 -5.60 7.68 -12.31
CA VAL A 73 -4.76 8.70 -11.66
C VAL A 73 -5.55 9.33 -10.51
N THR A 74 -4.89 9.49 -9.35
CA THR A 74 -5.55 9.93 -8.10
C THR A 74 -4.95 11.19 -7.50
N GLY A 75 -4.00 11.83 -8.18
CA GLY A 75 -3.42 13.11 -7.79
C GLY A 75 -3.63 14.12 -8.90
N ASN A 76 -3.80 15.39 -8.53
CA ASN A 76 -3.97 16.48 -9.49
C ASN A 76 -2.62 17.08 -9.88
N GLY A 77 -2.56 17.71 -11.05
CA GLY A 77 -1.41 18.51 -11.49
C GLY A 77 -0.99 18.18 -12.93
N PRO A 78 -0.25 19.06 -13.61
CA PRO A 78 0.14 18.85 -15.01
C PRO A 78 0.77 17.47 -15.21
N SER A 79 0.14 16.63 -16.04
CA SER A 79 0.61 15.28 -16.34
C SER A 79 0.11 14.81 -17.72
N PRO A 80 0.68 13.75 -18.32
CA PRO A 80 0.16 13.13 -19.54
C PRO A 80 -1.29 12.66 -19.45
N PHE A 81 -1.83 12.52 -18.24
CA PHE A 81 -3.15 11.98 -17.92
C PHE A 81 -4.18 13.08 -17.63
N HIS A 82 -3.80 14.36 -17.65
CA HIS A 82 -4.69 15.50 -17.42
C HIS A 82 -4.82 16.37 -18.68
N ASP A 83 -6.01 16.95 -18.88
CA ASP A 83 -6.23 17.95 -19.92
C ASP A 83 -5.69 19.34 -19.51
N SER A 84 -5.83 20.33 -20.39
CA SER A 84 -5.39 21.71 -20.13
C SER A 84 -6.16 22.43 -19.01
N LEU A 85 -7.26 21.86 -18.53
CA LEU A 85 -8.02 22.31 -17.35
C LEU A 85 -7.70 21.45 -16.11
N ASN A 86 -6.65 20.64 -16.18
CA ASN A 86 -6.19 19.73 -15.12
C ASN A 86 -7.20 18.64 -14.73
N ARG A 87 -8.13 18.28 -15.64
CA ARG A 87 -9.11 17.21 -15.44
C ARG A 87 -8.57 15.89 -15.98
N PRO A 88 -8.82 14.74 -15.33
CA PRO A 88 -8.38 13.44 -15.86
C PRO A 88 -8.92 13.20 -17.27
N ILE A 89 -8.03 12.86 -18.20
CA ILE A 89 -8.38 12.37 -19.53
C ILE A 89 -8.91 10.95 -19.33
N ILE A 90 -10.11 10.66 -19.84
CA ILE A 90 -10.79 9.36 -19.67
C ILE A 90 -10.91 8.65 -21.02
N GLY A 91 -10.75 7.33 -21.04
CA GLY A 91 -10.87 6.49 -22.24
C GLY A 91 -9.53 5.94 -22.74
N LEU A 92 -9.49 5.53 -24.01
CA LEU A 92 -8.26 5.04 -24.65
C LEU A 92 -7.22 6.17 -24.71
N GLN A 93 -6.03 5.93 -24.16
CA GLN A 93 -5.02 6.97 -23.94
C GLN A 93 -3.68 6.67 -24.61
N ARG A 94 -3.16 5.43 -24.51
CA ARG A 94 -1.85 5.07 -25.10
C ARG A 94 -1.88 3.78 -25.91
N LEU A 95 -1.06 3.78 -26.95
CA LEU A 95 -0.68 2.60 -27.73
C LEU A 95 0.82 2.37 -27.54
N ALA A 96 1.17 1.25 -26.91
CA ALA A 96 2.50 1.00 -26.40
C ALA A 96 3.16 -0.22 -27.06
N SER A 97 4.48 -0.15 -27.19
CA SER A 97 5.31 -1.20 -27.79
C SER A 97 6.61 -1.39 -27.01
N LEU A 98 7.19 -2.60 -27.13
CA LEU A 98 8.42 -2.99 -26.46
C LEU A 98 9.63 -2.69 -27.33
N SER A 99 10.58 -1.93 -26.79
CA SER A 99 11.87 -1.64 -27.41
C SER A 99 13.01 -2.33 -26.66
N HIS A 100 13.87 -3.02 -27.41
CA HIS A 100 15.12 -3.60 -26.90
C HIS A 100 16.29 -2.60 -26.83
N ASP A 101 16.08 -1.35 -27.28
CA ASP A 101 17.08 -0.28 -27.35
C ASP A 101 16.33 1.06 -27.43
N ILE A 102 15.79 1.44 -26.28
CA ILE A 102 14.80 2.52 -26.17
C ILE A 102 15.37 3.88 -26.60
N GLU A 103 16.68 4.11 -26.45
CA GLU A 103 17.37 5.33 -26.89
C GLU A 103 17.38 5.47 -28.41
N ARG A 104 17.76 4.40 -29.12
CA ARG A 104 17.79 4.38 -30.59
C ARG A 104 16.39 4.55 -31.16
N ASP A 105 15.40 3.87 -30.58
CA ASP A 105 14.04 3.90 -31.09
C ASP A 105 13.36 5.25 -30.78
N ALA A 106 13.67 5.88 -29.65
CA ALA A 106 13.30 7.26 -29.33
C ALA A 106 13.94 8.28 -30.30
N ALA A 107 15.24 8.17 -30.56
CA ALA A 107 15.92 9.02 -31.53
C ALA A 107 15.32 8.88 -32.94
N SER A 108 14.91 7.66 -33.32
CA SER A 108 14.20 7.37 -34.57
C SER A 108 12.80 8.02 -34.60
N ALA A 109 12.08 8.05 -33.47
CA ALA A 109 10.80 8.74 -33.34
C ALA A 109 10.95 10.26 -33.52
N VAL A 110 11.90 10.88 -32.81
CA VAL A 110 12.17 12.31 -32.88
C VAL A 110 12.64 12.73 -34.28
N ALA A 111 13.51 11.95 -34.91
CA ALA A 111 13.95 12.17 -36.30
C ALA A 111 12.80 12.06 -37.33
N LYS A 112 11.65 11.50 -36.94
CA LYS A 112 10.42 11.42 -37.76
C LYS A 112 9.38 12.48 -37.39
N GLY A 113 9.73 13.44 -36.53
CA GLY A 113 8.85 14.54 -36.13
C GLY A 113 7.88 14.21 -35.00
N MET A 114 8.16 13.15 -34.22
CA MET A 114 7.46 12.92 -32.95
C MET A 114 8.06 13.80 -31.85
N GLU A 115 7.21 14.30 -30.98
CA GLU A 115 7.60 15.09 -29.81
C GLU A 115 7.63 14.17 -28.57
N LEU A 116 8.82 13.98 -27.98
CA LEU A 116 8.98 13.37 -26.66
C LEU A 116 8.51 14.39 -25.60
N PHE A 117 7.37 14.13 -24.96
CA PHE A 117 6.76 15.07 -24.01
C PHE A 117 6.67 14.51 -22.58
N ALA A 118 6.88 13.20 -22.40
CA ALA A 118 7.10 12.62 -21.08
C ALA A 118 8.07 11.42 -21.13
N GLU A 119 8.82 11.22 -20.05
CA GLU A 119 9.73 10.09 -19.87
C GLU A 119 9.82 9.71 -18.40
N GLY A 120 9.98 8.42 -18.07
CA GLY A 120 10.08 8.03 -16.67
C GLY A 120 10.48 6.59 -16.46
N ARG A 121 10.29 6.15 -15.22
CA ARG A 121 10.39 4.74 -14.82
C ARG A 121 9.12 4.33 -14.09
N ASP A 122 8.63 3.14 -14.40
CA ASP A 122 7.51 2.56 -13.68
C ASP A 122 7.94 2.12 -12.26
N VAL A 123 7.02 1.48 -11.53
CA VAL A 123 7.30 0.96 -10.18
C VAL A 123 8.29 -0.23 -10.14
N THR A 124 8.62 -0.81 -11.30
CA THR A 124 9.61 -1.90 -11.45
C THR A 124 10.99 -1.39 -11.86
N GLY A 125 11.09 -0.11 -12.24
CA GLY A 125 12.30 0.53 -12.76
C GLY A 125 12.43 0.48 -14.29
N GLN A 126 11.49 -0.14 -14.99
CA GLN A 126 11.39 -0.19 -16.45
C GLN A 126 11.21 1.23 -17.01
N ARG A 127 12.00 1.60 -18.02
CA ARG A 127 11.86 2.90 -18.67
C ARG A 127 10.67 2.94 -19.62
N PHE A 128 10.01 4.09 -19.69
CA PHE A 128 9.02 4.41 -20.71
C PHE A 128 9.22 5.82 -21.26
N TYR A 129 8.87 6.01 -22.53
CA TYR A 129 8.88 7.30 -23.23
C TYR A 129 7.56 7.53 -23.96
N TYR A 130 6.95 8.71 -23.76
CA TYR A 130 5.67 9.10 -24.36
C TYR A 130 5.87 10.14 -25.46
N PHE A 131 5.34 9.82 -26.63
CA PHE A 131 5.44 10.62 -27.84
C PHE A 131 4.07 11.10 -28.31
N ARG A 132 4.00 12.34 -28.77
CA ARG A 132 2.83 12.93 -29.44
C ARG A 132 3.21 13.52 -30.80
N SER A 133 2.22 13.86 -31.61
CA SER A 133 2.41 14.63 -32.83
C SER A 133 1.32 15.69 -33.00
N PRO A 134 1.66 16.96 -33.31
CA PRO A 134 0.68 17.99 -33.65
C PRO A 134 -0.20 17.63 -34.86
N ALA A 135 0.25 16.71 -35.73
CA ALA A 135 -0.53 16.22 -36.88
C ALA A 135 -1.60 15.18 -36.50
N ALA A 136 -1.53 14.60 -35.29
CA ALA A 136 -2.47 13.61 -34.77
C ALA A 136 -2.77 13.87 -33.27
N PRO A 137 -3.40 15.02 -32.94
CA PRO A 137 -3.68 15.37 -31.55
C PRO A 137 -4.59 14.33 -30.89
N GLY A 138 -4.27 13.96 -29.65
CA GLY A 138 -4.99 12.94 -28.88
C GLY A 138 -4.46 11.51 -29.03
N ILE A 139 -3.52 11.24 -29.94
CA ILE A 139 -2.78 9.96 -29.98
C ILE A 139 -1.49 10.10 -29.18
N VAL A 140 -1.34 9.28 -28.14
CA VAL A 140 -0.07 9.09 -27.41
C VAL A 140 0.51 7.73 -27.77
N LEU A 141 1.75 7.72 -28.24
CA LEU A 141 2.52 6.53 -28.55
C LEU A 141 3.57 6.31 -27.48
N GLU A 142 3.71 5.08 -27.00
CA GLU A 142 4.56 4.74 -25.87
C GLU A 142 5.62 3.70 -26.28
N LEU A 143 6.88 3.97 -25.94
CA LEU A 143 7.95 2.97 -25.95
C LEU A 143 8.20 2.52 -24.53
N LEU A 144 8.09 1.21 -24.28
CA LEU A 144 8.45 0.53 -23.04
C LEU A 144 9.76 -0.23 -23.24
N GLU A 145 10.69 -0.12 -22.28
CA GLU A 145 11.93 -0.88 -22.32
C GLU A 145 11.67 -2.37 -22.10
N ALA A 146 12.08 -3.22 -23.03
CA ALA A 146 11.93 -4.67 -22.91
C ALA A 146 12.89 -5.23 -21.84
N THR A 147 12.35 -5.52 -20.64
CA THR A 147 13.13 -6.11 -19.54
C THR A 147 12.75 -7.58 -19.32
N PRO A 148 13.69 -8.45 -18.86
CA PRO A 148 13.37 -9.83 -18.52
C PRO A 148 12.30 -9.96 -17.44
N PHE A 149 12.24 -9.00 -16.51
CA PHE A 149 11.22 -8.95 -15.45
C PHE A 149 9.83 -8.67 -16.04
N PHE A 150 9.71 -7.65 -16.89
CA PHE A 150 8.43 -7.30 -17.53
C PHE A 150 7.92 -8.43 -18.41
N ASN A 151 8.79 -9.07 -19.20
CA ASN A 151 8.41 -10.20 -20.04
C ASN A 151 7.84 -11.36 -19.19
N ALA A 152 8.56 -11.78 -18.14
CA ALA A 152 8.08 -12.85 -17.25
C ALA A 152 6.78 -12.49 -16.51
N PHE A 153 6.58 -11.20 -16.20
CA PHE A 153 5.33 -10.71 -15.60
C PHE A 153 4.15 -10.74 -16.59
N VAL A 154 4.38 -10.37 -17.85
CA VAL A 154 3.38 -10.46 -18.93
C VAL A 154 3.05 -11.91 -19.26
N ASP A 155 4.03 -12.80 -19.32
CA ASP A 155 3.81 -14.25 -19.50
C ASP A 155 2.92 -14.81 -18.37
N GLY A 156 3.18 -14.39 -17.12
CA GLY A 156 2.35 -14.73 -15.96
C GLY A 156 0.94 -14.10 -15.96
N LEU A 157 0.72 -12.98 -16.64
CA LEU A 157 -0.63 -12.46 -16.92
C LEU A 157 -1.32 -13.27 -18.03
N ALA A 158 -0.59 -13.64 -19.07
CA ALA A 158 -1.11 -14.39 -20.21
C ALA A 158 -1.60 -15.78 -19.80
N ALA A 159 -0.82 -16.53 -19.01
CA ALA A 159 -1.21 -17.86 -18.52
C ALA A 159 -2.55 -17.83 -17.73
N ARG A 160 -2.76 -16.80 -16.92
CA ARG A 160 -3.99 -16.61 -16.13
C ARG A 160 -5.18 -16.19 -17.01
N ALA A 161 -4.98 -15.30 -17.97
CA ALA A 161 -6.04 -14.84 -18.88
C ALA A 161 -6.60 -15.96 -19.78
N HIS A 162 -5.77 -16.89 -20.24
CA HIS A 162 -6.21 -18.07 -21.00
C HIS A 162 -7.13 -19.01 -20.19
N SER A 163 -7.14 -18.88 -18.86
CA SER A 163 -7.88 -19.75 -17.94
C SER A 163 -9.24 -19.17 -17.49
N TYR A 164 -9.65 -18.01 -18.05
CA TYR A 164 -10.80 -17.22 -17.58
C TYR A 164 -11.96 -17.23 -18.60
N SER A 165 -13.18 -17.50 -18.14
CA SER A 165 -14.39 -17.45 -18.99
C SER A 165 -15.61 -16.84 -18.27
N ALA A 166 -16.25 -15.91 -18.98
CA ALA A 166 -17.26 -14.92 -18.60
C ALA A 166 -18.39 -15.32 -17.61
N ILE A 167 -18.62 -14.47 -16.59
CA ILE A 167 -19.91 -14.34 -15.86
C ILE A 167 -20.26 -12.86 -15.52
N ALA A 168 -21.31 -12.36 -16.18
CA ALA A 168 -22.42 -11.48 -15.76
C ALA A 168 -22.25 -10.08 -15.08
N CYS A 169 -23.26 -9.24 -15.36
CA CYS A 169 -23.33 -7.76 -15.37
C CYS A 169 -23.87 -7.07 -14.07
N SER A 170 -23.70 -5.73 -14.03
CA SER A 170 -24.55 -4.69 -13.35
C SER A 170 -24.28 -4.33 -11.87
N THR A 171 -24.40 -3.09 -11.36
CA THR A 171 -24.28 -1.68 -11.89
C THR A 171 -24.24 -0.68 -10.68
N VAL A 172 -24.04 0.63 -10.92
CA VAL A 172 -24.46 1.81 -10.08
C VAL A 172 -23.43 2.47 -9.11
N THR A 173 -22.69 3.46 -9.65
CA THR A 173 -22.36 4.85 -9.20
C THR A 173 -22.03 5.27 -7.75
N GLY A 174 -20.99 6.13 -7.60
CA GLY A 174 -21.12 7.44 -6.88
C GLY A 174 -19.94 7.95 -6.01
N GLU A 175 -19.13 8.90 -6.54
CA GLU A 175 -18.54 10.15 -5.96
C GLU A 175 -18.02 10.21 -4.47
N ALA A 176 -16.98 10.95 -4.03
CA ALA A 176 -15.86 11.74 -4.60
C ALA A 176 -14.90 12.23 -3.44
N VAL A 177 -14.04 13.25 -3.70
CA VAL A 177 -13.38 14.25 -2.77
C VAL A 177 -11.84 14.19 -2.55
N GLU A 178 -11.22 15.38 -2.50
CA GLU A 178 -9.76 15.72 -2.42
C GLU A 178 -9.29 16.08 -0.96
N ALA A 179 -8.09 16.58 -0.59
CA ALA A 179 -6.88 17.05 -1.30
C ALA A 179 -5.60 17.11 -0.39
N HIS A 180 -4.41 17.18 -1.01
CA HIS A 180 -3.15 17.92 -0.70
C HIS A 180 -2.71 18.37 0.72
N ALA A 181 -1.38 18.48 0.90
CA ALA A 181 -0.75 19.57 1.68
C ALA A 181 0.70 19.91 1.23
N TYR A 182 1.09 21.19 1.36
CA TYR A 182 2.41 21.78 1.07
C TYR A 182 2.98 22.43 2.36
N ALA A 183 4.32 22.54 2.47
CA ALA A 183 4.99 23.08 3.66
C ALA A 183 5.12 24.62 3.68
N VAL A 184 5.14 25.22 4.88
CA VAL A 184 5.43 26.65 5.14
C VAL A 184 6.35 26.78 6.36
N ALA A 185 7.32 27.69 6.31
CA ALA A 185 8.28 27.92 7.41
C ALA A 185 7.71 28.80 8.55
N GLY A 186 8.08 28.50 9.81
CA GLY A 186 7.69 29.28 10.98
C GLY A 186 8.72 29.22 12.13
N SER A 187 8.97 30.39 12.74
CA SER A 187 9.62 30.72 14.04
C SER A 187 10.69 29.80 14.66
N ALA A 188 11.77 30.42 15.15
CA ALA A 188 12.79 29.74 15.95
C ALA A 188 12.21 29.08 17.23
N PRO A 189 12.63 27.84 17.54
CA PRO A 189 12.11 27.05 18.66
C PRO A 189 12.61 27.53 20.03
N THR A 190 11.74 27.45 21.05
CA THR A 190 12.01 27.94 22.42
C THR A 190 12.35 26.85 23.43
N GLY A 191 12.49 25.59 22.99
CA GLY A 191 12.83 24.44 23.82
C GLY A 191 13.56 23.36 23.04
N SER A 192 13.95 22.28 23.72
CA SER A 192 14.63 21.12 23.15
C SER A 192 14.01 19.82 23.65
N MET A 193 14.08 18.77 22.84
CA MET A 193 13.50 17.45 23.07
C MET A 193 14.42 16.34 22.56
N GLN A 194 14.23 15.09 23.02
CA GLN A 194 14.92 13.93 22.46
C GLN A 194 14.20 13.36 21.23
N ALA A 195 15.00 12.93 20.25
CA ALA A 195 14.56 12.15 19.09
C ALA A 195 15.53 10.99 18.82
N ALA A 196 15.01 9.90 18.23
CA ALA A 196 15.81 8.79 17.75
C ALA A 196 16.09 8.94 16.25
N HIS A 197 17.33 9.29 15.92
CA HIS A 197 17.80 9.51 14.56
C HIS A 197 18.61 8.32 14.04
N LEU A 198 18.22 7.80 12.88
CA LEU A 198 19.01 6.84 12.11
C LEU A 198 20.05 7.60 11.28
N HIS A 199 21.33 7.24 11.38
CA HIS A 199 22.41 7.93 10.65
C HIS A 199 22.81 7.29 9.32
N ASN A 200 22.50 6.00 9.14
CA ASN A 200 22.80 5.26 7.93
C ASN A 200 21.93 4.00 7.83
N TYR A 201 21.80 3.45 6.61
CA TYR A 201 21.29 2.08 6.42
C TYR A 201 22.22 1.05 7.09
N GLY A 202 21.70 -0.10 7.54
CA GLY A 202 22.54 -1.23 7.97
C GLY A 202 21.98 -2.02 9.15
N THR A 203 22.58 -1.86 10.33
CA THR A 203 22.14 -2.50 11.60
C THR A 203 21.34 -1.52 12.47
N PRO A 204 20.61 -2.00 13.50
CA PRO A 204 19.90 -1.12 14.43
C PRO A 204 20.83 -0.19 15.24
N ASP A 205 22.13 -0.46 15.27
CA ASP A 205 23.13 0.34 16.00
C ASP A 205 23.43 1.69 15.32
N ALA A 206 22.88 1.92 14.13
CA ALA A 206 22.91 3.20 13.43
C ALA A 206 21.92 4.25 14.00
N PHE A 207 21.05 3.86 14.95
CA PHE A 207 20.24 4.82 15.71
C PHE A 207 21.06 5.54 16.77
N ARG A 208 20.81 6.84 16.93
CA ARG A 208 21.34 7.70 18.00
C ARG A 208 20.19 8.47 18.64
N ILE A 209 20.27 8.65 19.95
CA ILE A 209 19.37 9.56 20.68
C ILE A 209 20.01 10.94 20.65
N GLU A 210 19.29 11.92 20.14
CA GLU A 210 19.79 13.27 19.90
C GLU A 210 18.83 14.30 20.49
N THR A 211 19.42 15.28 21.17
CA THR A 211 18.68 16.46 21.65
C THR A 211 18.53 17.44 20.50
N ILE A 212 17.30 17.56 19.99
CA ILE A 212 16.94 18.46 18.90
C ILE A 212 16.04 19.57 19.40
N ALA A 213 15.86 20.61 18.60
CA ALA A 213 15.02 21.74 18.98
C ALA A 213 13.52 21.40 18.81
N GLU A 214 12.67 21.86 19.74
CA GLU A 214 11.24 21.55 19.76
C GLU A 214 10.52 22.19 18.56
N PRO A 215 9.98 21.42 17.61
CA PRO A 215 9.48 21.97 16.35
C PRO A 215 8.12 22.65 16.55
N SER A 216 7.76 23.62 15.71
CA SER A 216 6.48 24.36 15.81
C SER A 216 5.54 24.02 14.64
N PRO A 217 4.25 23.68 14.89
CA PRO A 217 3.32 23.24 13.84
C PRO A 217 2.96 24.37 12.86
N GLY A 218 3.07 24.08 11.56
CA GLY A 218 2.60 24.92 10.47
C GLY A 218 1.10 24.76 10.16
N PRO A 219 0.60 25.39 9.10
CA PRO A 219 -0.82 25.35 8.74
C PRO A 219 -1.34 23.92 8.51
N GLY A 220 -2.46 23.57 9.12
CA GLY A 220 -3.05 22.22 9.04
C GLY A 220 -2.33 21.14 9.87
N GLU A 221 -1.26 21.48 10.58
CA GLU A 221 -0.47 20.56 11.38
C GLU A 221 -0.79 20.63 12.87
N ILE A 222 -0.61 19.51 13.57
CA ILE A 222 -0.61 19.42 15.02
C ILE A 222 0.76 18.96 15.50
N ARG A 223 1.18 19.44 16.67
CA ARG A 223 2.29 18.86 17.42
C ARG A 223 1.73 17.93 18.46
N VAL A 224 2.12 16.66 18.39
CA VAL A 224 1.75 15.64 19.35
C VAL A 224 2.91 15.43 20.31
N ARG A 225 2.67 15.55 21.61
CA ARG A 225 3.55 14.99 22.65
C ARG A 225 3.27 13.49 22.70
N VAL A 226 4.23 12.72 22.22
CA VAL A 226 4.08 11.28 21.98
C VAL A 226 4.01 10.55 23.32
N ALA A 227 3.01 9.66 23.46
CA ALA A 227 2.89 8.73 24.58
C ALA A 227 3.33 7.32 24.17
N GLY A 228 3.12 6.97 22.90
CA GLY A 228 3.62 5.74 22.31
C GLY A 228 3.85 5.88 20.81
N ALA A 229 4.92 5.27 20.31
CA ALA A 229 5.21 5.14 18.89
C ALA A 229 5.47 3.66 18.55
N ALA A 230 4.64 3.04 17.71
CA ALA A 230 4.77 1.61 17.47
C ALA A 230 5.67 1.29 16.28
N VAL A 231 6.48 0.25 16.42
CA VAL A 231 7.34 -0.27 15.35
C VAL A 231 6.50 -1.07 14.35
N ASN A 232 6.73 -0.91 13.05
CA ASN A 232 6.20 -1.80 12.01
C ASN A 232 7.33 -2.47 11.21
N PRO A 233 7.05 -3.56 10.47
CA PRO A 233 8.05 -4.19 9.60
C PRO A 233 8.57 -3.30 8.46
N VAL A 234 7.88 -2.20 8.13
CA VAL A 234 8.26 -1.33 7.00
C VAL A 234 9.45 -0.42 7.36
N GLU A 235 9.52 0.09 8.59
CA GLU A 235 10.67 0.83 9.11
C GLU A 235 11.91 -0.06 9.14
N ILE A 236 11.79 -1.35 9.49
CA ILE A 236 12.90 -2.31 9.45
C ILE A 236 13.43 -2.46 8.01
N LYS A 237 12.53 -2.60 7.02
CA LYS A 237 12.90 -2.73 5.60
C LYS A 237 13.58 -1.47 5.08
N ALA A 238 13.07 -0.29 5.43
CA ALA A 238 13.70 0.99 5.12
C ALA A 238 15.09 1.13 5.78
N ARG A 239 15.20 0.83 7.09
CA ARG A 239 16.44 0.87 7.88
C ARG A 239 17.52 -0.08 7.33
N LYS A 240 17.13 -1.21 6.74
CA LYS A 240 18.01 -2.15 6.02
C LYS A 240 18.38 -1.71 4.60
N GLY A 241 17.79 -0.63 4.09
CA GLY A 241 17.98 -0.18 2.71
C GLY A 241 17.24 -0.99 1.66
N MET A 242 16.32 -1.89 2.06
CA MET A 242 15.53 -2.72 1.14
C MET A 242 14.53 -1.91 0.31
N LEU A 243 14.20 -0.69 0.76
CA LEU A 243 13.29 0.23 0.08
C LEU A 243 14.03 1.43 -0.55
N LYS A 244 15.37 1.47 -0.51
CA LYS A 244 16.18 2.65 -0.86
C LYS A 244 15.92 3.18 -2.29
N ASP A 245 15.64 2.27 -3.22
CA ASP A 245 15.46 2.59 -4.65
C ASP A 245 14.02 3.10 -4.94
N TRP A 246 13.10 2.96 -3.98
CA TRP A 246 11.70 3.40 -4.06
C TRP A 246 11.44 4.62 -3.17
N VAL A 247 11.97 4.59 -1.94
CA VAL A 247 11.87 5.66 -0.94
C VAL A 247 13.22 5.79 -0.23
N PRO A 248 14.16 6.60 -0.76
CA PRO A 248 15.43 6.86 -0.11
C PRO A 248 15.24 7.69 1.16
N LEU A 249 15.87 7.27 2.26
CA LEU A 249 15.92 8.03 3.50
C LEU A 249 16.93 9.19 3.38
N ALA A 250 16.52 10.39 3.79
CA ALA A 250 17.42 11.51 4.03
C ALA A 250 18.01 11.39 5.44
N PHE A 251 19.33 11.35 5.58
CA PHE A 251 20.00 11.18 6.87
C PHE A 251 20.45 12.52 7.49
N PRO A 252 20.36 12.70 8.82
CA PRO A 252 19.77 11.78 9.80
C PRO A 252 18.24 11.65 9.64
N ALA A 253 17.74 10.42 9.72
CA ALA A 253 16.33 10.09 9.48
C ALA A 253 15.59 9.78 10.78
N GLN A 254 14.50 10.50 11.07
CA GLN A 254 13.57 10.18 12.16
C GLN A 254 12.45 9.26 11.63
N LEU A 255 12.37 8.04 12.17
CA LEU A 255 11.44 7.01 11.71
C LEU A 255 10.17 6.90 12.58
N GLY A 256 9.19 6.11 12.10
CA GLY A 256 8.03 5.65 12.87
C GLY A 256 6.69 6.07 12.26
N GLY A 257 5.89 5.08 11.82
CA GLY A 257 4.61 5.31 11.14
C GLY A 257 3.36 5.29 12.02
N ASP A 258 3.44 4.74 13.23
CA ASP A 258 2.32 4.73 14.19
C ASP A 258 2.62 5.61 15.40
N VAL A 259 1.63 6.39 15.82
CA VAL A 259 1.74 7.30 16.97
C VAL A 259 0.43 7.40 17.73
N ALA A 260 0.53 7.47 19.06
CA ALA A 260 -0.51 7.99 19.94
C ALA A 260 0.08 8.93 20.99
N GLY A 261 -0.70 9.92 21.43
CA GLY A 261 -0.23 10.95 22.34
C GLY A 261 -1.26 12.05 22.63
N ILE A 262 -0.77 13.14 23.19
CA ILE A 262 -1.56 14.33 23.52
C ILE A 262 -1.23 15.44 22.54
N VAL A 263 -2.23 16.12 21.98
CA VAL A 263 -2.03 17.36 21.21
C VAL A 263 -1.44 18.42 22.15
N ASP A 264 -0.23 18.87 21.84
CA ASP A 264 0.55 19.84 22.62
C ASP A 264 0.36 21.26 22.05
N ALA A 265 0.36 21.38 20.72
CA ALA A 265 0.07 22.61 19.99
C ALA A 265 -0.66 22.31 18.67
N VAL A 266 -1.37 23.30 18.15
CA VAL A 266 -2.06 23.24 16.85
C VAL A 266 -1.61 24.42 15.99
N GLY A 267 -1.39 24.18 14.70
CA GLY A 267 -1.07 25.21 13.74
C GLY A 267 -2.30 25.90 13.13
N PRO A 268 -2.11 26.96 12.31
CA PRO A 268 -3.21 27.70 11.71
C PRO A 268 -4.17 26.81 10.90
N GLY A 269 -5.48 27.06 11.02
CA GLY A 269 -6.53 26.36 10.27
C GLY A 269 -6.94 24.98 10.82
N VAL A 270 -6.25 24.44 11.82
CA VAL A 270 -6.72 23.22 12.50
C VAL A 270 -7.93 23.55 13.38
N THR A 271 -9.06 22.89 13.09
CA THR A 271 -10.32 23.02 13.85
C THR A 271 -10.81 21.69 14.42
N THR A 272 -10.25 20.57 13.97
CA THR A 272 -10.63 19.21 14.39
C THR A 272 -10.03 18.79 15.73
N PHE A 273 -8.98 19.47 16.20
CA PHE A 273 -8.27 19.18 17.44
C PHE A 273 -7.92 20.46 18.20
N LYS A 274 -7.72 20.32 19.52
CA LYS A 274 -7.21 21.37 20.42
C LYS A 274 -6.13 20.80 21.36
N PRO A 275 -5.26 21.63 21.94
CA PRO A 275 -4.32 21.19 22.96
C PRO A 275 -5.03 20.46 24.12
N GLY A 276 -4.43 19.35 24.56
CA GLY A 276 -4.99 18.44 25.56
C GLY A 276 -5.75 17.23 25.00
N ASP A 277 -6.10 17.22 23.70
CA ASP A 277 -6.81 16.08 23.10
C ASP A 277 -5.94 14.82 23.03
N ARG A 278 -6.52 13.66 23.40
CA ARG A 278 -5.94 12.33 23.20
C ARG A 278 -6.13 11.91 21.74
N VAL A 279 -5.03 11.66 21.02
CA VAL A 279 -5.07 11.36 19.57
C VAL A 279 -4.15 10.21 19.20
N MET A 280 -4.48 9.54 18.09
CA MET A 280 -3.61 8.55 17.44
C MET A 280 -3.72 8.66 15.92
N GLY A 281 -2.67 8.22 15.20
CA GLY A 281 -2.58 8.37 13.75
C GLY A 281 -1.61 7.40 13.09
N MET A 282 -1.81 7.20 11.79
CA MET A 282 -0.84 6.54 10.91
C MET A 282 -0.24 7.61 10.00
N VAL A 283 1.06 7.86 10.14
CA VAL A 283 1.80 8.97 9.55
C VAL A 283 2.86 8.44 8.57
N ASN A 284 3.53 9.33 7.83
CA ASN A 284 4.62 8.92 6.95
C ASN A 284 5.82 8.43 7.79
N PRO A 285 6.19 7.14 7.74
CA PRO A 285 7.23 6.58 8.63
C PRO A 285 8.65 7.05 8.32
N PHE A 286 8.85 7.84 7.25
CA PHE A 286 10.16 8.22 6.73
C PHE A 286 10.41 9.74 6.68
N HIS A 287 9.40 10.54 7.04
CA HIS A 287 9.46 12.00 7.00
C HIS A 287 9.04 12.54 8.37
N ASN A 288 10.02 12.74 9.25
CA ASN A 288 9.82 13.18 10.65
C ASN A 288 8.85 12.27 11.43
N GLY A 289 9.12 10.95 11.40
CA GLY A 289 8.26 9.94 12.02
C GLY A 289 8.16 10.01 13.55
N ALA A 290 7.41 9.07 14.13
CA ALA A 290 6.97 9.11 15.53
C ALA A 290 8.04 8.89 16.62
N TYR A 291 9.29 8.55 16.28
CA TYR A 291 10.33 8.22 17.28
C TYR A 291 10.98 9.47 17.91
N ALA A 292 10.19 10.28 18.62
CA ALA A 292 10.62 11.45 19.37
C ALA A 292 9.66 11.74 20.54
N GLU A 293 10.07 12.56 21.51
CA GLU A 293 9.21 13.02 22.62
C GLU A 293 8.03 13.89 22.13
N LYS A 294 8.25 14.67 21.06
CA LYS A 294 7.21 15.38 20.32
C LYS A 294 7.46 15.29 18.82
N ALA A 295 6.41 15.29 18.02
CA ALA A 295 6.52 15.32 16.56
C ALA A 295 5.36 16.10 15.92
N ILE A 296 5.57 16.58 14.70
CA ILE A 296 4.59 17.36 13.92
C ILE A 296 4.02 16.50 12.81
N PHE A 297 2.70 16.54 12.66
CA PHE A 297 1.99 15.82 11.61
C PHE A 297 0.76 16.61 11.15
N TYR A 298 0.31 16.38 9.91
CA TYR A 298 -0.99 16.89 9.46
C TYR A 298 -2.14 16.32 10.30
N ALA A 299 -3.06 17.19 10.72
CA ALA A 299 -4.24 16.83 11.49
C ALA A 299 -5.12 15.77 10.77
N THR A 300 -5.11 15.76 9.45
CA THR A 300 -5.86 14.81 8.60
C THR A 300 -5.44 13.35 8.76
N ASN A 301 -4.29 13.07 9.40
CA ASN A 301 -3.79 11.71 9.66
C ASN A 301 -4.11 11.19 11.07
N PHE A 302 -5.01 11.87 11.82
CA PHE A 302 -5.31 11.57 13.22
C PHE A 302 -6.80 11.35 13.50
N VAL A 303 -7.07 10.61 14.57
CA VAL A 303 -8.38 10.41 15.17
C VAL A 303 -8.29 10.57 16.69
N HIS A 304 -9.42 10.77 17.37
CA HIS A 304 -9.45 10.77 18.83
C HIS A 304 -9.30 9.34 19.38
N VAL A 305 -8.50 9.21 20.43
CA VAL A 305 -8.41 7.99 21.24
C VAL A 305 -9.56 8.02 22.26
N PRO A 306 -10.46 7.01 22.29
CA PRO A 306 -11.51 6.91 23.31
C PRO A 306 -10.93 6.84 24.71
N ASP A 307 -11.69 7.30 25.71
CA ASP A 307 -11.13 7.43 27.06
C ASP A 307 -10.79 6.08 27.70
N GLU A 308 -11.51 5.03 27.30
CA GLU A 308 -11.39 3.64 27.73
C GLU A 308 -10.12 2.93 27.20
N LEU A 309 -9.46 3.48 26.17
CA LEU A 309 -8.28 2.88 25.55
C LEU A 309 -6.99 3.52 26.09
N ASP A 310 -6.11 2.73 26.70
CA ASP A 310 -4.79 3.21 27.15
C ASP A 310 -4.06 3.95 26.02
N LEU A 311 -3.51 5.13 26.33
CA LEU A 311 -2.96 6.01 25.32
C LEU A 311 -1.64 5.48 24.73
N VAL A 312 -0.89 4.67 25.47
CA VAL A 312 0.32 4.01 24.95
C VAL A 312 -0.07 2.84 24.06
N ASP A 313 -1.03 2.02 24.50
CA ASP A 313 -1.53 0.88 23.70
C ASP A 313 -2.28 1.33 22.43
N ALA A 314 -2.91 2.51 22.44
CA ALA A 314 -3.50 3.12 21.25
C ALA A 314 -2.49 3.26 20.09
N ALA A 315 -1.20 3.46 20.37
CA ALA A 315 -0.15 3.51 19.35
C ALA A 315 0.03 2.19 18.58
N ALA A 316 -0.41 1.06 19.13
CA ALA A 316 -0.30 -0.24 18.46
C ALA A 316 -1.37 -0.46 17.38
N LEU A 317 -2.42 0.37 17.34
CA LEU A 317 -3.55 0.20 16.45
C LEU A 317 -3.34 0.67 15.00
N PRO A 318 -2.83 1.88 14.69
CA PRO A 318 -3.13 2.55 13.42
C PRO A 318 -2.78 1.74 12.16
N THR A 319 -1.51 1.42 11.91
CA THR A 319 -1.10 0.61 10.75
C THR A 319 -1.76 -0.77 10.76
N GLY A 320 -1.73 -1.49 11.90
CA GLY A 320 -2.24 -2.87 11.97
C GLY A 320 -3.73 -2.97 11.66
N VAL A 321 -4.53 -2.11 12.29
CA VAL A 321 -5.98 -2.03 12.11
C VAL A 321 -6.33 -1.58 10.69
N LEU A 322 -5.73 -0.49 10.20
CA LEU A 322 -6.01 0.00 8.85
C LEU A 322 -5.64 -1.05 7.79
N THR A 323 -4.46 -1.69 7.93
CA THR A 323 -3.98 -2.70 6.99
C THR A 323 -4.89 -3.93 6.98
N GLY A 324 -5.19 -4.51 8.15
CA GLY A 324 -5.98 -5.74 8.24
C GLY A 324 -7.43 -5.55 7.81
N THR A 325 -8.02 -4.39 8.12
CA THR A 325 -9.42 -4.11 7.79
C THR A 325 -9.59 -3.72 6.32
N GLN A 326 -8.63 -2.99 5.71
CA GLN A 326 -8.62 -2.74 4.26
C GLN A 326 -8.34 -4.02 3.46
N LEU A 327 -7.47 -4.90 3.98
CA LEU A 327 -7.21 -6.21 3.39
C LEU A 327 -8.52 -7.00 3.18
N ILE A 328 -9.42 -6.99 4.16
CA ILE A 328 -10.73 -7.62 4.06
C ILE A 328 -11.76 -6.75 3.34
N GLU A 329 -12.08 -5.57 3.86
CA GLU A 329 -13.22 -4.75 3.38
C GLU A 329 -12.98 -4.14 1.99
N SER A 330 -11.73 -4.02 1.53
CA SER A 330 -11.40 -3.48 0.21
C SER A 330 -10.77 -4.49 -0.73
N GLY A 331 -9.94 -5.41 -0.22
CA GLY A 331 -9.26 -6.46 -1.00
C GLY A 331 -10.15 -7.67 -1.26
N ILE A 332 -10.49 -8.40 -0.20
CA ILE A 332 -11.31 -9.62 -0.27
C ILE A 332 -12.76 -9.29 -0.66
N ARG A 333 -13.40 -8.40 0.09
CA ARG A 333 -14.85 -8.09 0.04
C ARG A 333 -15.70 -9.35 0.24
N PRO A 334 -15.54 -10.08 1.36
CA PRO A 334 -16.21 -11.36 1.56
C PRO A 334 -17.72 -11.17 1.73
N THR A 335 -18.49 -12.18 1.30
CA THR A 335 -19.92 -12.26 1.55
C THR A 335 -20.25 -13.12 2.77
N ARG A 336 -21.48 -13.00 3.27
CA ARG A 336 -21.93 -13.75 4.45
C ARG A 336 -21.92 -15.25 4.15
N GLY A 337 -21.11 -16.00 4.90
CA GLY A 337 -20.94 -17.44 4.75
C GLY A 337 -19.65 -17.86 4.02
N ASP A 338 -18.90 -16.93 3.43
CA ASP A 338 -17.60 -17.21 2.81
C ASP A 338 -16.64 -17.86 3.82
N LYS A 339 -15.93 -18.91 3.41
CA LYS A 339 -14.95 -19.61 4.24
C LYS A 339 -13.56 -19.02 4.01
N GLY A 340 -13.02 -18.30 4.99
CA GLY A 340 -11.76 -17.59 4.85
C GLY A 340 -10.59 -18.20 5.61
N LEU A 341 -9.38 -18.15 5.05
CA LEU A 341 -8.12 -18.36 5.76
C LEU A 341 -7.41 -17.01 5.95
N VAL A 342 -7.03 -16.66 7.17
CA VAL A 342 -6.20 -15.48 7.46
C VAL A 342 -4.86 -15.93 8.02
N ILE A 343 -3.77 -15.74 7.28
CA ILE A 343 -2.43 -16.13 7.72
C ILE A 343 -1.66 -14.96 8.35
N GLY A 344 -0.85 -15.26 9.36
CA GLY A 344 -0.26 -14.24 10.24
C GLY A 344 -1.22 -13.78 11.34
N ALA A 345 -2.22 -14.60 11.67
CA ALA A 345 -3.31 -14.32 12.59
C ALA A 345 -2.89 -13.90 14.02
N SER A 346 -1.64 -14.16 14.43
CA SER A 346 -1.10 -13.72 15.72
C SER A 346 -0.69 -12.24 15.76
N GLY A 347 -0.41 -11.62 14.61
CA GLY A 347 -0.04 -10.20 14.51
C GLY A 347 -1.25 -9.26 14.49
N SER A 348 -1.05 -7.98 14.79
CA SER A 348 -2.14 -6.98 14.81
C SER A 348 -2.90 -6.90 13.48
N THR A 349 -2.20 -6.94 12.34
CA THR A 349 -2.82 -6.97 11.00
C THR A 349 -3.71 -8.20 10.80
N GLY A 350 -3.22 -9.39 11.16
CA GLY A 350 -3.98 -10.63 11.05
C GLY A 350 -5.21 -10.67 11.96
N ARG A 351 -5.07 -10.20 13.21
CA ARG A 351 -6.19 -10.06 14.15
C ARG A 351 -7.24 -9.08 13.64
N ALA A 352 -6.83 -7.91 13.15
CA ALA A 352 -7.74 -6.91 12.59
C ALA A 352 -8.46 -7.41 11.31
N ALA A 353 -7.78 -8.19 10.47
CA ALA A 353 -8.40 -8.87 9.33
C ALA A 353 -9.43 -9.92 9.81
N ILE A 354 -9.12 -10.73 10.82
CA ILE A 354 -10.07 -11.69 11.38
C ILE A 354 -11.33 -11.00 11.90
N ILE A 355 -11.20 -9.89 12.64
CA ILE A 355 -12.36 -9.11 13.11
C ILE A 355 -13.21 -8.62 11.93
N ALA A 356 -12.61 -7.96 10.93
CA ALA A 356 -13.34 -7.44 9.77
C ALA A 356 -14.04 -8.53 8.96
N ALA A 357 -13.43 -9.72 8.85
CA ALA A 357 -14.04 -10.85 8.15
C ALA A 357 -15.22 -11.45 8.92
N LEU A 358 -15.11 -11.54 10.25
CA LEU A 358 -16.21 -11.96 11.12
C LEU A 358 -17.37 -10.95 11.11
N ASP A 359 -17.07 -9.65 11.12
CA ASP A 359 -18.07 -8.56 11.01
C ASP A 359 -18.83 -8.63 9.66
N ALA A 360 -18.16 -9.04 8.57
CA ALA A 360 -18.79 -9.33 7.28
C ALA A 360 -19.61 -10.65 7.25
N GLY A 361 -19.55 -11.44 8.33
CA GLY A 361 -20.25 -12.72 8.45
C GLY A 361 -19.57 -13.89 7.75
N ALA A 362 -18.25 -13.81 7.51
CA ALA A 362 -17.45 -14.93 7.00
C ALA A 362 -17.14 -15.97 8.11
N MET A 363 -16.93 -17.22 7.71
CA MET A 363 -16.43 -18.29 8.58
C MET A 363 -14.90 -18.35 8.47
N VAL A 364 -14.21 -17.83 9.48
CA VAL A 364 -12.76 -17.56 9.41
C VAL A 364 -11.94 -18.65 10.11
N TYR A 365 -10.82 -19.04 9.50
CA TYR A 365 -9.78 -19.88 10.07
C TYR A 365 -8.49 -19.06 10.29
N ALA A 366 -7.87 -19.19 11.46
CA ALA A 366 -6.62 -18.54 11.80
C ALA A 366 -5.42 -19.41 11.39
N GLY A 367 -4.66 -18.95 10.41
CA GLY A 367 -3.39 -19.55 10.00
C GLY A 367 -2.21 -18.98 10.79
N VAL A 368 -1.53 -19.84 11.53
CA VAL A 368 -0.33 -19.54 12.33
C VAL A 368 0.73 -20.62 12.13
N ARG A 369 1.91 -20.48 12.74
CA ARG A 369 2.85 -21.60 12.91
C ARG A 369 2.40 -22.46 14.09
N ALA A 370 2.73 -23.76 14.14
CA ALA A 370 2.48 -24.61 15.32
C ALA A 370 2.86 -23.95 16.66
N SER A 371 4.04 -23.34 16.75
CA SER A 371 4.55 -22.65 17.94
C SER A 371 3.79 -21.39 18.34
N SER A 372 2.89 -20.89 17.47
CA SER A 372 2.07 -19.69 17.70
C SER A 372 0.59 -20.01 17.90
N ARG A 373 0.17 -21.28 17.91
CA ARG A 373 -1.23 -21.70 18.16
C ARG A 373 -1.81 -21.10 19.46
N ASP A 374 -0.99 -21.00 20.50
CA ASP A 374 -1.39 -20.45 21.80
C ASP A 374 -1.68 -18.93 21.75
N THR A 375 -1.04 -18.19 20.84
CA THR A 375 -1.19 -16.74 20.68
C THR A 375 -2.48 -16.31 19.96
N VAL A 376 -3.34 -17.26 19.59
CA VAL A 376 -4.61 -17.04 18.89
C VAL A 376 -5.78 -17.81 19.52
N LYS A 377 -5.61 -18.37 20.72
CA LYS A 377 -6.66 -19.10 21.46
C LYS A 377 -7.86 -18.23 21.85
N ASP A 378 -7.68 -16.92 21.90
CA ASP A 378 -8.69 -15.91 22.19
C ASP A 378 -9.51 -15.49 20.96
N LEU A 379 -9.13 -15.92 19.75
CA LEU A 379 -9.84 -15.54 18.52
C LEU A 379 -11.10 -16.41 18.34
N PRO A 380 -12.28 -15.83 18.09
CA PRO A 380 -13.53 -16.56 17.83
C PRO A 380 -13.58 -17.06 16.37
N VAL A 381 -12.62 -17.88 16.00
CA VAL A 381 -12.46 -18.48 14.66
C VAL A 381 -13.01 -19.90 14.62
N ALA A 382 -13.40 -20.36 13.42
CA ALA A 382 -13.88 -21.72 13.18
C ALA A 382 -12.79 -22.79 13.33
N GLY A 383 -11.52 -22.40 13.29
CA GLY A 383 -10.38 -23.27 13.57
C GLY A 383 -9.05 -22.54 13.54
N VAL A 384 -8.04 -23.13 14.20
CA VAL A 384 -6.64 -22.68 14.15
C VAL A 384 -5.83 -23.74 13.41
N ILE A 385 -5.22 -23.34 12.29
CA ILE A 385 -4.48 -24.22 11.38
C ILE A 385 -3.00 -23.85 11.44
N ASP A 386 -2.12 -24.85 11.44
CA ASP A 386 -0.70 -24.63 11.18
C ASP A 386 -0.51 -24.47 9.66
N ILE A 387 0.07 -23.37 9.21
CA ILE A 387 0.21 -23.06 7.78
C ILE A 387 1.21 -23.98 7.05
N ALA A 388 1.94 -24.83 7.78
CA ALA A 388 2.74 -25.93 7.22
C ALA A 388 2.01 -27.28 7.19
N ASP A 389 0.82 -27.38 7.79
CA ASP A 389 0.01 -28.61 7.86
C ASP A 389 -0.93 -28.69 6.66
N HIS A 390 -0.38 -29.19 5.55
CA HIS A 390 -1.06 -29.35 4.27
C HIS A 390 -2.28 -30.29 4.33
N GLU A 391 -2.34 -31.21 5.30
CA GLU A 391 -3.50 -32.10 5.51
C GLU A 391 -4.64 -31.35 6.22
N ALA A 392 -4.34 -30.61 7.30
CA ALA A 392 -5.32 -29.76 7.95
C ALA A 392 -5.84 -28.64 7.03
N LEU A 393 -4.97 -28.08 6.18
CA LEU A 393 -5.36 -27.11 5.14
C LEU A 393 -6.30 -27.74 4.09
N ALA A 394 -6.03 -28.97 3.65
CA ALA A 394 -6.91 -29.69 2.72
C ALA A 394 -8.27 -30.01 3.35
N ALA A 395 -8.28 -30.48 4.60
CA ALA A 395 -9.50 -30.85 5.33
C ALA A 395 -10.36 -29.62 5.72
N ALA A 396 -9.74 -28.47 5.97
CA ALA A 396 -10.43 -27.22 6.23
C ALA A 396 -10.82 -26.46 4.96
N GLY A 397 -10.13 -26.67 3.84
CA GLY A 397 -10.44 -26.05 2.56
C GLY A 397 -11.66 -26.66 1.83
N PRO A 398 -11.87 -26.27 0.56
CA PRO A 398 -11.26 -25.12 -0.08
C PRO A 398 -11.88 -23.81 0.45
N PHE A 399 -11.05 -22.78 0.63
CA PHE A 399 -11.44 -21.46 1.13
C PHE A 399 -11.98 -20.57 0.00
N ASP A 400 -13.00 -19.78 0.27
CA ASP A 400 -13.46 -18.70 -0.61
C ASP A 400 -12.41 -17.58 -0.72
N PHE A 401 -11.63 -17.37 0.34
CA PHE A 401 -10.53 -16.41 0.33
C PHE A 401 -9.33 -16.74 1.22
N LEU A 402 -8.18 -16.16 0.86
CA LEU A 402 -6.95 -16.08 1.65
C LEU A 402 -6.58 -14.61 1.87
N ALA A 403 -6.47 -14.21 3.13
CA ALA A 403 -5.90 -12.92 3.53
C ALA A 403 -4.48 -13.13 4.08
N ASP A 404 -3.49 -12.56 3.39
CA ASP A 404 -2.07 -12.80 3.62
C ASP A 404 -1.35 -11.58 4.23
N THR A 405 -0.70 -11.81 5.38
CA THR A 405 0.21 -10.85 6.03
C THR A 405 1.64 -11.41 6.19
N VAL A 406 1.97 -12.51 5.51
CA VAL A 406 3.22 -13.28 5.62
C VAL A 406 4.04 -13.18 4.33
N GLY A 407 3.42 -13.44 3.18
CA GLY A 407 4.03 -13.42 1.85
C GLY A 407 5.01 -14.55 1.54
N GLY A 408 5.69 -14.41 0.41
CA GLY A 408 6.67 -15.39 -0.10
C GLY A 408 6.08 -16.77 -0.37
N GLU A 409 6.96 -17.76 -0.51
CA GLU A 409 6.63 -19.16 -0.87
C GLU A 409 5.52 -19.77 0.00
N VAL A 410 5.43 -19.36 1.28
CA VAL A 410 4.36 -19.79 2.20
C VAL A 410 2.98 -19.35 1.70
N ALA A 411 2.83 -18.08 1.31
CA ALA A 411 1.56 -17.58 0.78
C ALA A 411 1.30 -18.09 -0.65
N GLU A 412 2.35 -18.27 -1.46
CA GLU A 412 2.26 -18.81 -2.83
C GLU A 412 1.74 -20.25 -2.83
N GLY A 413 2.26 -21.13 -1.96
CA GLY A 413 1.78 -22.50 -1.80
C GLY A 413 0.34 -22.60 -1.28
N LEU A 414 -0.19 -21.55 -0.64
CA LEU A 414 -1.54 -21.55 -0.09
C LEU A 414 -2.64 -21.23 -1.11
N PHE A 415 -2.29 -20.78 -2.34
CA PHE A 415 -3.26 -20.64 -3.44
C PHE A 415 -3.98 -21.96 -3.74
N ALA A 416 -3.30 -23.11 -3.58
CA ALA A 416 -3.86 -24.44 -3.82
C ALA A 416 -5.07 -24.79 -2.91
N TYR A 417 -5.24 -24.08 -1.79
CA TYR A 417 -6.36 -24.28 -0.87
C TYR A 417 -7.50 -23.28 -1.06
N VAL A 418 -7.36 -22.31 -1.97
CA VAL A 418 -8.41 -21.34 -2.30
C VAL A 418 -9.20 -21.84 -3.50
N LYS A 419 -10.53 -21.75 -3.44
CA LYS A 419 -11.43 -22.17 -4.53
C LYS A 419 -11.04 -21.51 -5.86
N PRO A 420 -11.28 -22.17 -7.02
CA PRO A 420 -11.26 -21.50 -8.31
C PRO A 420 -12.13 -20.24 -8.29
N ALA A 421 -11.66 -19.15 -8.90
CA ALA A 421 -12.25 -17.80 -8.83
C ALA A 421 -12.40 -17.18 -7.41
N GLY A 422 -11.92 -17.84 -6.35
CA GLY A 422 -11.79 -17.26 -5.01
C GLY A 422 -10.75 -16.13 -4.96
N VAL A 423 -10.63 -15.47 -3.80
CA VAL A 423 -9.80 -14.26 -3.68
C VAL A 423 -8.57 -14.50 -2.81
N VAL A 424 -7.39 -14.15 -3.33
CA VAL A 424 -6.17 -14.02 -2.52
C VAL A 424 -5.81 -12.55 -2.45
N ALA A 425 -5.78 -11.97 -1.24
CA ALA A 425 -5.25 -10.62 -1.05
C ALA A 425 -4.05 -10.65 -0.10
N SER A 426 -3.03 -9.85 -0.41
CA SER A 426 -1.79 -9.75 0.35
C SER A 426 -1.39 -8.30 0.61
N ILE A 427 -0.78 -8.07 1.78
CA ILE A 427 -0.07 -6.82 2.13
C ILE A 427 1.44 -7.03 2.25
N ALA A 428 1.92 -8.23 1.88
CA ALA A 428 3.32 -8.58 2.00
C ALA A 428 4.19 -7.85 0.97
N ASN A 429 5.46 -7.63 1.34
CA ASN A 429 6.48 -7.10 0.44
C ASN A 429 7.80 -7.86 0.68
N PRO A 430 8.31 -8.66 -0.27
CA PRO A 430 7.75 -8.90 -1.60
C PRO A 430 6.34 -9.54 -1.54
N SER A 431 5.49 -9.14 -2.46
CA SER A 431 4.14 -9.68 -2.63
C SER A 431 4.25 -11.11 -3.18
N PRO A 432 3.43 -12.08 -2.72
CA PRO A 432 3.47 -13.44 -3.25
C PRO A 432 3.09 -13.46 -4.73
N LYS A 433 3.72 -14.34 -5.49
CA LYS A 433 3.41 -14.58 -6.91
C LYS A 433 2.30 -15.63 -7.03
N PRO A 434 1.13 -15.29 -7.60
CA PRO A 434 0.13 -16.30 -7.94
C PRO A 434 0.75 -17.37 -8.86
N PRO A 435 0.43 -18.67 -8.66
CA PRO A 435 0.77 -19.71 -9.62
C PRO A 435 0.27 -19.36 -11.04
N SER A 436 0.99 -19.81 -12.08
CA SER A 436 0.66 -19.49 -13.49
C SER A 436 -0.75 -19.89 -13.91
N GLU A 437 -1.24 -20.99 -13.33
CA GLU A 437 -2.53 -21.65 -13.53
C GLU A 437 -3.61 -21.17 -12.54
N SER A 438 -3.30 -20.19 -11.69
CA SER A 438 -4.21 -19.59 -10.72
C SER A 438 -5.40 -18.92 -11.42
N THR A 439 -6.61 -19.42 -11.16
CA THR A 439 -7.88 -18.76 -11.55
C THR A 439 -8.40 -17.80 -10.49
N GLN A 440 -7.74 -17.75 -9.33
CA GLN A 440 -8.06 -16.89 -8.20
C GLN A 440 -7.79 -15.42 -8.51
N ARG A 441 -8.66 -14.52 -8.04
CA ARG A 441 -8.45 -13.07 -8.11
C ARG A 441 -7.37 -12.68 -7.10
N PHE A 442 -6.24 -12.17 -7.59
CA PHE A 442 -5.15 -11.69 -6.74
C PHE A 442 -5.21 -10.18 -6.51
N VAL A 443 -5.01 -9.74 -5.26
CA VAL A 443 -4.96 -8.32 -4.88
C VAL A 443 -3.72 -8.06 -4.03
N SER A 444 -2.87 -7.13 -4.45
CA SER A 444 -1.81 -6.59 -3.59
C SER A 444 -2.22 -5.21 -3.07
N LEU A 445 -2.11 -4.99 -1.76
CA LEU A 445 -2.56 -3.76 -1.11
C LEU A 445 -1.43 -3.05 -0.36
N ILE A 446 -1.39 -1.73 -0.52
CA ILE A 446 -0.64 -0.81 0.34
C ILE A 446 -1.68 -0.06 1.18
N VAL A 447 -1.46 -0.02 2.50
CA VAL A 447 -2.38 0.62 3.45
C VAL A 447 -2.48 2.13 3.20
N ARG A 448 -3.69 2.68 3.31
CA ARG A 448 -3.96 4.12 3.32
C ARG A 448 -4.48 4.56 4.68
N PHE A 449 -4.30 5.83 5.03
CA PHE A 449 -5.00 6.38 6.19
C PHE A 449 -6.51 6.48 5.90
N ASP A 450 -7.32 6.05 6.86
CA ASP A 450 -8.79 6.13 6.82
C ASP A 450 -9.26 6.42 8.24
N GLY A 451 -9.43 7.70 8.55
CA GLY A 451 -9.83 8.20 9.87
C GLY A 451 -11.15 7.58 10.35
N PRO A 452 -12.24 7.61 9.57
CA PRO A 452 -13.51 6.98 9.95
C PRO A 452 -13.38 5.49 10.31
N ARG A 453 -12.63 4.71 9.53
CA ARG A 453 -12.33 3.30 9.81
C ARG A 453 -11.53 3.12 11.10
N LEU A 454 -10.44 3.86 11.27
CA LEU A 454 -9.61 3.78 12.48
C LEU A 454 -10.41 4.19 13.72
N GLN A 455 -11.21 5.26 13.62
CA GLN A 455 -12.06 5.75 14.71
C GLN A 455 -13.18 4.76 15.09
N ARG A 456 -13.79 4.08 14.11
CA ARG A 456 -14.75 2.98 14.33
C ARG A 456 -14.10 1.86 15.14
N PHE A 457 -13.00 1.32 14.63
CA PHE A 457 -12.29 0.23 15.29
C PHE A 457 -11.76 0.63 16.68
N ALA A 458 -11.28 1.86 16.87
CA ALA A 458 -10.84 2.36 18.18
C ALA A 458 -11.93 2.25 19.26
N ARG A 459 -13.18 2.51 18.90
CA ARG A 459 -14.34 2.46 19.82
C ARG A 459 -14.83 1.04 20.07
N GLU A 460 -14.69 0.15 19.09
CA GLU A 460 -15.12 -1.24 19.19
C GLU A 460 -14.08 -2.15 19.85
N MET A 461 -12.78 -1.86 19.68
CA MET A 461 -11.65 -2.68 20.16
C MET A 461 -11.68 -3.00 21.66
N PRO A 462 -12.02 -2.07 22.60
CA PRO A 462 -12.15 -2.40 24.02
C PRO A 462 -13.19 -3.48 24.35
N TYR A 463 -14.12 -3.75 23.42
CA TYR A 463 -15.23 -4.70 23.54
C TYR A 463 -15.12 -5.88 22.57
N LYS A 464 -14.05 -5.93 21.76
CA LYS A 464 -13.73 -6.98 20.79
C LYS A 464 -12.43 -7.68 21.20
N ILE A 465 -11.74 -8.29 20.25
CA ILE A 465 -10.46 -8.96 20.44
C ILE A 465 -9.36 -7.91 20.65
N PRO A 466 -8.57 -7.99 21.73
CA PRO A 466 -7.49 -7.03 21.96
C PRO A 466 -6.39 -7.17 20.90
N MET A 467 -5.81 -6.02 20.50
CA MET A 467 -4.53 -5.99 19.78
C MET A 467 -3.39 -6.08 20.81
N PRO A 468 -2.62 -7.18 20.84
CA PRO A 468 -1.60 -7.36 21.87
C PRO A 468 -0.42 -6.39 21.67
N VAL A 469 -0.04 -5.72 22.75
CA VAL A 469 1.25 -5.04 22.90
C VAL A 469 2.18 -5.98 23.65
N ALA A 470 3.18 -6.51 22.96
CA ALA A 470 4.10 -7.49 23.52
C ALA A 470 5.22 -6.84 24.35
N HIS A 471 5.67 -5.67 23.92
CA HIS A 471 6.73 -4.92 24.58
C HIS A 471 6.44 -3.41 24.55
N LYS A 472 6.55 -2.77 25.72
CA LYS A 472 6.71 -1.32 25.88
C LYS A 472 8.17 -1.09 26.27
N LEU A 473 8.92 -0.36 25.45
CA LEU A 473 10.36 -0.08 25.65
C LEU A 473 10.58 1.44 25.64
N PRO A 474 11.56 2.00 26.37
CA PRO A 474 11.84 3.42 26.29
C PRO A 474 12.35 3.81 24.89
N LEU A 475 12.16 5.07 24.46
CA LEU A 475 12.66 5.57 23.18
C LEU A 475 14.18 5.35 23.00
N THR A 476 14.94 5.41 24.10
CA THR A 476 16.37 5.10 24.14
C THR A 476 16.73 3.67 23.72
N GLU A 477 15.77 2.74 23.73
CA GLU A 477 15.91 1.34 23.32
C GLU A 477 15.38 1.06 21.89
N VAL A 478 15.20 2.10 21.06
CA VAL A 478 14.82 1.99 19.62
C VAL A 478 15.60 0.90 18.86
N ALA A 479 16.91 0.78 19.10
CA ALA A 479 17.74 -0.25 18.47
C ALA A 479 17.31 -1.67 18.89
N GLN A 480 16.97 -1.87 20.17
CA GLN A 480 16.51 -3.15 20.69
C GLN A 480 15.09 -3.48 20.22
N ALA A 481 14.20 -2.49 20.14
CA ALA A 481 12.86 -2.64 19.56
C ALA A 481 12.92 -3.13 18.10
N HIS A 482 13.85 -2.58 17.30
CA HIS A 482 14.09 -3.04 15.93
C HIS A 482 14.68 -4.47 15.89
N ARG A 483 15.64 -4.81 16.77
CA ARG A 483 16.18 -6.18 16.86
C ARG A 483 15.10 -7.22 17.18
N LEU A 484 14.20 -6.93 18.13
CA LEU A 484 13.08 -7.82 18.49
C LEU A 484 12.09 -7.98 17.33
N MET A 485 11.71 -6.89 16.66
CA MET A 485 10.84 -6.96 15.48
C MET A 485 11.48 -7.78 14.34
N GLU A 486 12.80 -7.69 14.17
CA GLU A 486 13.56 -8.44 13.16
C GLU A 486 13.70 -9.94 13.44
N GLN A 487 13.71 -10.35 14.72
CA GLN A 487 13.65 -11.77 15.10
C GLN A 487 12.29 -12.40 14.78
N GLY A 488 11.22 -11.58 14.74
CA GLY A 488 9.86 -12.02 14.52
C GLY A 488 9.31 -12.82 15.71
N GLY A 489 8.10 -13.39 15.57
CA GLY A 489 7.49 -14.20 16.62
C GLY A 489 7.07 -13.44 17.88
N VAL A 490 7.11 -12.10 17.85
CA VAL A 490 6.90 -11.19 18.99
C VAL A 490 5.53 -11.35 19.68
N GLY A 491 4.53 -11.92 19.01
CA GLY A 491 3.19 -12.16 19.59
C GLY A 491 2.34 -10.89 19.77
N GLY A 492 2.79 -9.76 19.22
CA GLY A 492 2.09 -8.48 19.27
C GLY A 492 2.94 -7.34 18.72
N LYS A 493 2.51 -6.11 18.96
CA LYS A 493 3.22 -4.89 18.59
C LYS A 493 4.29 -4.53 19.63
N ILE A 494 5.34 -3.86 19.18
CA ILE A 494 6.35 -3.22 20.03
C ILE A 494 6.08 -1.72 20.01
N VAL A 495 5.98 -1.11 21.18
CA VAL A 495 5.74 0.32 21.36
C VAL A 495 6.95 0.96 22.05
N LEU A 496 7.46 2.03 21.47
CA LEU A 496 8.44 2.92 22.08
C LEU A 496 7.70 3.98 22.90
N VAL A 497 8.13 4.19 24.14
CA VAL A 497 7.61 5.19 25.08
C VAL A 497 8.71 6.24 25.29
N PRO A 498 8.51 7.49 24.83
CA PRO A 498 9.47 8.57 25.04
C PRO A 498 9.65 8.96 26.51
#